data_AF-A0A1I8HF66-F1
#
_entry.id   AF-A0A1I8HF66-F1
#
_cell.length_a   1.000
_cell.length_b   1.000
_cell.length_c   1.000
_cell.angle_alpha   90.00
_cell.angle_beta   90.00
_cell.angle_gamma   90.00
#
_symmetry.space_group_name_H-M   'P 1'
#
loop_
_entity.id
_entity.type
_entity.pdbx_description
1 polymer ?
#
loop_
_entity_poly.entity_id
_entity_poly.type
_entity_poly.pdbx_seq_one_letter_code
_entity_poly.pdbx_strand_id
1 'polypeptide(L)'
;LAAEAVRAAAASNRALFASRLAFCYSLSSIRLINTTVCVAMPLPSKARAYPDANSLRSREYWDYEAHVVEWGNQDDYQVVRKLGRGKYSEVVIKVLKPVKKKKIKREIKILDNLKGGINIITMQSIVKDPNPALIFEYVNNTDFKLLYSGLSDYDIRYYIFELLKALDFCHSMGIMHRDVKPHNVMIDHEHRKLRLIDWGLAEFYHPGQEYNVRVASRYFKGPELLLDYQQVLIAILATWRPPQMYDYSLDMWSLGCMFASMIFKKEPFFHGHDNYDQLVRIAKVLGTDELYAYISKYQIDLDRRFNEILARHSRKRWERFVHSENQHLLWTFLIGCSATIRSNDRLTAREAMEHPY
;
A
#
# COMPACT_ATOMS: atom_id res chain seq x y z
N LEU A 1 -55.34 -16.38 13.52
CA LEU A 1 -54.25 -15.45 13.92
C LEU A 1 -52.92 -15.70 13.18
N ALA A 2 -52.09 -16.71 13.49
CA ALA A 2 -50.81 -16.89 12.77
C ALA A 2 -50.96 -17.36 11.30
N ALA A 3 -51.98 -18.18 11.00
CA ALA A 3 -52.25 -18.64 9.64
C ALA A 3 -52.86 -17.56 8.71
N GLU A 4 -53.51 -16.53 9.28
CA GLU A 4 -54.07 -15.40 8.52
C GLU A 4 -52.98 -14.38 8.14
N ALA A 5 -51.97 -14.18 8.99
CA ALA A 5 -50.83 -13.32 8.70
C ALA A 5 -49.98 -13.84 7.52
N VAL A 6 -49.82 -15.16 7.39
CA VAL A 6 -49.07 -15.77 6.27
C VAL A 6 -49.85 -15.66 4.95
N ARG A 7 -51.19 -15.76 4.98
CA ARG A 7 -52.03 -15.57 3.77
C ARG A 7 -52.05 -14.11 3.31
N ALA A 8 -52.07 -13.15 4.23
CA ALA A 8 -51.98 -11.72 3.91
C ALA A 8 -50.62 -11.34 3.29
N ALA A 9 -49.52 -11.91 3.79
CA ALA A 9 -48.17 -11.69 3.22
C ALA A 9 -48.02 -12.31 1.82
N ALA A 10 -48.61 -13.48 1.57
CA ALA A 10 -48.59 -14.12 0.25
C ALA A 10 -49.45 -13.37 -0.79
N ALA A 11 -50.57 -12.77 -0.37
CA ALA A 11 -51.40 -11.93 -1.23
C ALA A 11 -50.72 -10.60 -1.60
N SER A 12 -50.01 -9.97 -0.65
CA SER A 12 -49.22 -8.76 -0.88
C SER A 12 -48.05 -8.98 -1.86
N ASN A 13 -47.36 -10.12 -1.75
CA ASN A 13 -46.28 -10.48 -2.68
C ASN A 13 -46.79 -10.80 -4.10
N ARG A 14 -47.99 -11.38 -4.26
CA ARG A 14 -48.59 -11.58 -5.59
C ARG A 14 -49.03 -10.27 -6.24
N ALA A 15 -49.53 -9.30 -5.46
CA ALA A 15 -49.86 -7.97 -5.97
C ALA A 15 -48.61 -7.18 -6.40
N LEU A 16 -47.49 -7.32 -5.67
CA LEU A 16 -46.19 -6.73 -6.03
C LEU A 16 -45.54 -7.38 -7.25
N PHE A 17 -45.77 -8.68 -7.47
CA PHE A 17 -45.30 -9.37 -8.68
C PHE A 17 -46.13 -8.99 -9.92
N ALA A 18 -47.45 -8.86 -9.75
CA ALA A 18 -48.35 -8.44 -10.82
C ALA A 18 -48.11 -6.98 -11.25
N SER A 19 -47.81 -6.07 -10.31
CA SER A 19 -47.44 -4.69 -10.64
C SER A 19 -46.07 -4.57 -11.31
N ARG A 20 -45.12 -5.47 -10.99
CA ARG A 20 -43.81 -5.56 -11.68
C ARG A 20 -43.90 -6.13 -13.09
N LEU A 21 -44.79 -7.09 -13.34
CA LEU A 21 -45.07 -7.60 -14.69
C LEU A 21 -45.80 -6.55 -15.55
N ALA A 22 -46.74 -5.79 -14.98
CA ALA A 22 -47.40 -4.68 -15.69
C ALA A 22 -46.41 -3.56 -16.09
N PHE A 23 -45.38 -3.30 -15.27
CA PHE A 23 -44.31 -2.36 -15.60
C PHE A 23 -43.39 -2.86 -16.72
N CYS A 24 -43.19 -4.18 -16.84
CA CYS A 24 -42.42 -4.78 -17.94
C CYS A 24 -43.18 -4.78 -19.27
N TYR A 25 -44.51 -4.91 -19.27
CA TYR A 25 -45.31 -4.89 -20.51
C TYR A 25 -45.58 -3.47 -21.05
N SER A 26 -45.49 -2.44 -20.20
CA SER A 26 -45.65 -1.02 -20.60
C SER A 26 -44.43 -0.43 -21.36
N LEU A 27 -43.26 -1.07 -21.27
CA LEU A 27 -42.03 -0.63 -21.95
C LEU A 27 -41.94 -1.05 -23.43
N SER A 28 -42.97 -1.70 -23.98
CA SER A 28 -43.02 -2.14 -25.38
C SER A 28 -43.35 -1.04 -26.39
N SER A 29 -43.49 0.22 -25.96
CA SER A 29 -43.79 1.37 -26.85
C SER A 29 -42.74 2.48 -26.85
N ILE A 30 -41.60 2.32 -26.19
CA ILE A 30 -40.48 3.27 -26.30
C ILE A 30 -39.50 2.71 -27.33
N ARG A 31 -39.40 3.37 -28.49
CA ARG A 31 -38.31 3.18 -29.46
C ARG A 31 -36.99 3.46 -28.75
N LEU A 32 -36.40 2.43 -28.13
CA LEU A 32 -35.02 2.44 -27.67
C LEU A 32 -34.13 2.54 -28.90
N ILE A 33 -33.53 3.71 -29.07
CA ILE A 33 -32.35 3.91 -29.90
C ILE A 33 -31.35 2.84 -29.48
N ASN A 34 -30.94 2.04 -30.45
CA ASN A 34 -30.04 0.92 -30.30
C ASN A 34 -28.61 1.44 -30.06
N THR A 35 -28.35 2.05 -28.91
CA THR A 35 -27.01 2.33 -28.43
C THR A 35 -26.71 1.33 -27.33
N THR A 36 -26.20 0.17 -27.75
CA THR A 36 -25.46 -0.73 -26.87
C THR A 36 -24.23 0.03 -26.37
N VAL A 37 -24.38 0.78 -25.28
CA VAL A 37 -23.23 1.22 -24.50
C VAL A 37 -22.71 -0.04 -23.84
N CYS A 38 -21.77 -0.71 -24.50
CA CYS A 38 -20.92 -1.70 -23.87
C CYS A 38 -20.18 -0.98 -22.74
N VAL A 39 -20.72 -1.04 -21.52
CA VAL A 39 -19.98 -0.67 -20.32
C VAL A 39 -18.89 -1.72 -20.20
N ALA A 40 -17.72 -1.45 -20.78
CA ALA A 40 -16.55 -2.30 -20.60
C ALA A 40 -16.36 -2.49 -19.10
N MET A 41 -16.22 -3.72 -18.60
CA MET A 41 -15.98 -3.89 -17.16
C MET A 41 -14.57 -3.41 -16.82
N PRO A 42 -14.34 -2.75 -15.68
CA PRO A 42 -12.99 -2.41 -15.25
C PRO A 42 -12.13 -3.67 -15.21
N LEU A 43 -10.95 -3.60 -15.83
CA LEU A 43 -10.07 -4.74 -16.00
C LEU A 43 -9.53 -5.19 -14.64
N PRO A 44 -9.63 -6.48 -14.27
CA PRO A 44 -9.02 -6.99 -13.04
C PRO A 44 -7.50 -6.77 -13.08
N SER A 45 -6.94 -6.18 -12.03
CA SER A 45 -5.49 -5.96 -11.91
C SER A 45 -4.84 -7.15 -11.23
N LYS A 46 -3.95 -7.85 -11.95
CA LYS A 46 -3.10 -8.92 -11.43
C LYS A 46 -1.66 -8.41 -11.38
N ALA A 47 -0.94 -8.74 -10.30
CA ALA A 47 0.45 -8.35 -10.15
C ALA A 47 1.30 -8.89 -11.32
N ARG A 48 2.23 -8.08 -11.83
CA ARG A 48 3.17 -8.52 -12.89
C ARG A 48 4.18 -9.55 -12.38
N ALA A 49 4.64 -9.37 -11.14
CA ALA A 49 5.57 -10.28 -10.48
C ALA A 49 4.87 -11.01 -9.33
N TYR A 50 5.28 -12.26 -9.11
CA TYR A 50 4.84 -13.12 -8.01
C TYR A 50 3.32 -13.26 -7.81
N PRO A 51 2.48 -13.21 -8.87
CA PRO A 51 1.06 -13.05 -8.64
C PRO A 51 0.40 -14.25 -7.96
N ASP A 52 0.95 -15.45 -8.14
CA ASP A 52 0.39 -16.67 -7.58
C ASP A 52 1.22 -17.19 -6.38
N ALA A 53 2.12 -16.35 -5.82
CA ALA A 53 3.07 -16.75 -4.78
C ALA A 53 2.42 -17.37 -3.54
N ASN A 54 1.27 -16.85 -3.09
CA ASN A 54 0.52 -17.45 -1.99
C ASN A 54 -0.39 -18.61 -2.42
N SER A 55 -0.93 -18.57 -3.64
CA SER A 55 -1.79 -19.63 -4.19
C SER A 55 -1.06 -20.97 -4.32
N LEU A 56 0.27 -20.92 -4.50
CA LEU A 56 1.14 -22.09 -4.57
C LEU A 56 1.60 -22.61 -3.19
N ARG A 57 1.28 -21.92 -2.11
CA ARG A 57 1.67 -22.29 -0.73
C ARG A 57 0.51 -23.02 -0.03
N SER A 58 0.85 -23.78 1.01
CA SER A 58 -0.16 -24.36 1.90
C SER A 58 -1.01 -23.26 2.54
N ARG A 59 -2.26 -23.58 2.85
CA ARG A 59 -3.18 -22.64 3.51
C ARG A 59 -2.61 -22.06 4.81
N GLU A 60 -1.89 -22.87 5.58
CA GLU A 60 -1.22 -22.48 6.82
C GLU A 60 -0.17 -21.37 6.64
N TYR A 61 0.33 -21.14 5.42
CA TYR A 61 1.29 -20.09 5.13
C TYR A 61 0.66 -18.69 5.23
N TRP A 62 -0.53 -18.50 4.68
CA TRP A 62 -1.16 -17.18 4.53
C TRP A 62 -2.44 -17.03 5.37
N ASP A 63 -3.07 -18.13 5.82
CA ASP A 63 -4.26 -18.09 6.70
C ASP A 63 -3.86 -17.78 8.15
N TYR A 64 -3.47 -16.53 8.38
CA TYR A 64 -3.05 -16.04 9.68
C TYR A 64 -4.19 -16.00 10.71
N GLU A 65 -5.46 -16.13 10.32
CA GLU A 65 -6.56 -16.20 11.27
C GLU A 65 -6.57 -17.52 12.02
N ALA A 66 -6.25 -18.61 11.31
CA ALA A 66 -6.09 -19.95 11.87
C ALA A 66 -4.80 -20.13 12.70
N HIS A 67 -3.81 -19.25 12.54
CA HIS A 67 -2.53 -19.34 13.24
C HIS A 67 -2.69 -19.31 14.78
N VAL A 68 -2.06 -20.26 15.46
CA VAL A 68 -1.97 -20.34 16.92
C VAL A 68 -0.65 -19.71 17.36
N VAL A 69 -0.74 -18.70 18.21
CA VAL A 69 0.44 -17.98 18.72
C VAL A 69 0.87 -18.60 20.04
N GLU A 70 2.11 -19.07 20.09
CA GLU A 70 2.78 -19.49 21.32
C GLU A 70 3.38 -18.26 22.01
N TRP A 71 2.93 -17.96 23.22
CA TRP A 71 3.39 -16.79 23.97
C TRP A 71 4.52 -17.19 24.92
N GLY A 72 5.66 -16.52 24.80
CA GLY A 72 6.77 -16.61 25.76
C GLY A 72 6.51 -15.80 27.04
N ASN A 73 7.43 -15.92 28.00
CA ASN A 73 7.38 -15.17 29.23
C ASN A 73 7.98 -13.76 29.05
N GLN A 74 7.27 -12.72 29.49
CA GLN A 74 7.78 -11.35 29.40
C GLN A 74 8.87 -11.06 30.44
N ASP A 75 8.88 -11.80 31.56
CA ASP A 75 9.87 -11.64 32.63
C ASP A 75 11.31 -11.96 32.18
N ASP A 76 11.45 -12.63 31.04
CA ASP A 76 12.75 -12.87 30.38
C ASP A 76 13.38 -11.57 29.83
N TYR A 77 12.61 -10.47 29.79
CA TYR A 77 13.02 -9.20 29.20
C TYR A 77 12.87 -8.02 30.17
N GLN A 78 13.96 -7.28 30.38
CA GLN A 78 13.94 -6.05 31.17
C GLN A 78 13.96 -4.81 30.26
N VAL A 79 13.01 -3.90 30.46
CA VAL A 79 12.99 -2.61 29.75
C VAL A 79 14.08 -1.69 30.32
N VAL A 80 15.18 -1.55 29.59
CA VAL A 80 16.31 -0.67 30.00
C VAL A 80 16.01 0.80 29.73
N ARG A 81 15.42 1.12 28.57
CA ARG A 81 15.02 2.48 28.21
C ARG A 81 13.96 2.49 27.12
N LYS A 82 13.21 3.60 27.04
CA LYS A 82 12.40 3.90 25.86
C LYS A 82 13.32 4.39 24.73
N LEU A 83 13.19 3.83 23.53
CA LEU A 83 13.97 4.27 22.37
C LEU A 83 13.64 5.74 22.04
N GLY A 84 14.69 6.56 21.91
CA GLY A 84 14.63 8.00 21.73
C GLY A 84 16.02 8.66 21.68
N ARG A 85 17.01 8.10 22.39
CA ARG A 85 18.48 8.28 22.25
C ARG A 85 19.19 7.44 23.32
N GLY A 86 20.14 6.59 22.95
CA GLY A 86 21.02 5.87 23.89
C GLY A 86 21.83 4.75 23.20
N LYS A 87 22.93 4.31 23.81
CA LYS A 87 23.96 3.45 23.17
C LYS A 87 23.86 1.93 23.38
N TYR A 88 23.06 1.45 24.34
CA TYR A 88 23.07 0.01 24.69
C TYR A 88 21.65 -0.55 24.89
N SER A 89 21.29 -1.55 24.08
CA SER A 89 20.16 -2.48 24.25
C SER A 89 20.42 -3.70 23.37
N GLU A 90 20.24 -4.93 23.88
CA GLU A 90 20.45 -6.16 23.10
C GLU A 90 19.27 -6.47 22.18
N VAL A 91 18.06 -6.06 22.60
CA VAL A 91 16.80 -6.31 21.90
C VAL A 91 15.89 -5.08 21.95
N VAL A 92 14.89 -5.06 21.06
CA VAL A 92 13.85 -4.02 21.01
C VAL A 92 12.49 -4.63 21.31
N ILE A 93 11.78 -4.04 22.27
CA ILE A 93 10.44 -4.48 22.67
C ILE A 93 9.39 -3.56 22.05
N LYS A 94 8.57 -4.09 21.14
CA LYS A 94 7.40 -3.39 20.57
C LYS A 94 6.14 -3.84 21.30
N VAL A 95 5.76 -3.09 22.32
CA VAL A 95 4.47 -3.30 23.00
C VAL A 95 3.33 -2.92 22.06
N LEU A 96 2.44 -3.87 21.77
CA LEU A 96 1.33 -3.67 20.85
C LEU A 96 0.19 -2.96 21.57
N LYS A 97 -0.31 -1.86 20.99
CA LYS A 97 -1.51 -1.18 21.47
C LYS A 97 -2.73 -2.11 21.36
N PRO A 98 -3.82 -1.86 22.12
CA PRO A 98 -5.06 -2.60 21.97
C PRO A 98 -5.60 -2.51 20.53
N VAL A 99 -5.48 -3.61 19.79
CA VAL A 99 -5.95 -3.75 18.40
C VAL A 99 -6.63 -5.10 18.22
N LYS A 100 -7.36 -5.27 17.11
CA LYS A 100 -8.01 -6.55 16.79
C LYS A 100 -6.99 -7.70 16.75
N LYS A 101 -7.28 -8.82 17.41
CA LYS A 101 -6.41 -10.03 17.42
C LYS A 101 -5.97 -10.46 16.02
N LYS A 102 -6.87 -10.35 15.02
CA LYS A 102 -6.57 -10.61 13.60
C LYS A 102 -5.35 -9.84 13.08
N LYS A 103 -5.18 -8.57 13.48
CA LYS A 103 -4.02 -7.76 13.07
C LYS A 103 -2.72 -8.25 13.72
N ILE A 104 -2.78 -8.62 14.99
CA ILE A 104 -1.63 -9.14 15.74
C ILE A 104 -1.16 -10.47 15.11
N LYS A 105 -2.09 -11.40 14.88
CA LYS A 105 -1.77 -12.68 14.23
C LYS A 105 -1.18 -12.49 12.82
N ARG A 106 -1.70 -11.52 12.06
CA ARG A 106 -1.15 -11.20 10.74
C ARG A 106 0.29 -10.71 10.81
N GLU A 107 0.58 -9.75 11.68
CA GLU A 107 1.94 -9.20 11.83
C GLU A 107 2.93 -10.30 12.26
N ILE A 108 2.54 -11.11 13.26
CA ILE A 108 3.33 -12.27 13.71
C ILE A 108 3.58 -13.24 12.55
N LYS A 109 2.52 -13.67 11.86
CA LYS A 109 2.63 -14.66 10.79
C LYS A 109 3.50 -14.18 9.62
N ILE A 110 3.40 -12.90 9.28
CA ILE A 110 4.24 -12.27 8.26
C ILE A 110 5.71 -12.25 8.71
N LEU A 111 5.98 -11.82 9.95
CA LEU A 111 7.34 -11.79 10.50
C LEU A 111 7.97 -13.18 10.58
N ASP A 112 7.19 -14.20 10.98
CA ASP A 112 7.64 -15.59 10.99
C ASP A 112 7.98 -16.08 9.58
N ASN A 113 7.11 -15.82 8.60
CA ASN A 113 7.34 -16.23 7.22
C ASN A 113 8.54 -15.50 6.57
N LEU A 114 8.85 -14.28 7.01
CA LEU A 114 9.95 -13.48 6.47
C LEU A 114 11.25 -13.61 7.29
N LYS A 115 11.27 -14.41 8.36
CA LYS A 115 12.42 -14.58 9.24
C LYS A 115 13.63 -15.10 8.47
N GLY A 116 14.79 -14.46 8.67
CA GLY A 116 16.01 -14.76 7.93
C GLY A 116 16.06 -14.15 6.51
N GLY A 117 15.02 -13.43 6.11
CA GLY A 117 14.98 -12.69 4.87
C GLY A 117 16.01 -11.57 4.78
N ILE A 118 16.48 -11.29 3.56
CA ILE A 118 17.47 -10.26 3.33
C ILE A 118 16.94 -8.88 3.74
N ASN A 119 17.68 -8.22 4.64
CA ASN A 119 17.35 -6.89 5.16
C ASN A 119 15.95 -6.78 5.81
N ILE A 120 15.35 -7.88 6.24
CA ILE A 120 14.12 -7.89 7.03
C ILE A 120 14.49 -7.89 8.52
N ILE A 121 13.78 -7.13 9.35
CA ILE A 121 13.97 -7.19 10.80
C ILE A 121 13.63 -8.57 11.36
N THR A 122 14.51 -9.09 12.22
CA THR A 122 14.31 -10.40 12.84
C THR A 122 13.46 -10.28 14.10
N MET A 123 12.26 -10.87 14.08
CA MET A 123 11.49 -11.14 15.29
C MET A 123 12.08 -12.36 16.00
N GLN A 124 12.51 -12.16 17.25
CA GLN A 124 13.16 -13.19 18.07
C GLN A 124 12.14 -13.98 18.88
N SER A 125 11.17 -13.29 19.49
CA SER A 125 10.14 -13.90 20.32
C SER A 125 8.89 -13.02 20.41
N ILE A 126 7.84 -13.60 20.97
CA ILE A 126 6.54 -12.97 21.19
C ILE A 126 6.19 -13.22 22.65
N VAL A 127 5.90 -12.14 23.39
CA VAL A 127 5.59 -12.23 24.83
C VAL A 127 4.30 -11.51 25.13
N LYS A 128 3.76 -11.72 26.33
CA LYS A 128 2.54 -11.05 26.77
C LYS A 128 2.47 -10.89 28.28
N ASP A 129 2.64 -9.66 28.76
CA ASP A 129 2.25 -9.26 30.11
C ASP A 129 2.10 -7.73 30.29
N PRO A 130 0.91 -7.19 30.63
CA PRO A 130 -0.43 -7.73 30.36
C PRO A 130 -0.80 -7.63 28.87
N ASN A 131 -0.02 -6.88 28.08
CA ASN A 131 -0.25 -6.62 26.67
C ASN A 131 0.70 -7.45 25.80
N PRO A 132 0.26 -7.90 24.62
CA PRO A 132 1.15 -8.51 23.62
C PRO A 132 2.32 -7.60 23.26
N ALA A 133 3.53 -8.16 23.20
CA ALA A 133 4.71 -7.48 22.71
C ALA A 133 5.51 -8.37 21.76
N LEU A 134 6.13 -7.75 20.76
CA LEU A 134 7.04 -8.40 19.83
C LEU A 134 8.47 -8.01 20.19
N ILE A 135 9.35 -9.01 20.27
CA ILE A 135 10.77 -8.82 20.59
C ILE A 135 11.58 -8.93 19.29
N PHE A 136 12.37 -7.91 19.00
CA PHE A 136 13.19 -7.83 17.79
C PHE A 136 14.68 -7.75 18.12
N GLU A 137 15.50 -8.13 17.14
CA GLU A 137 16.93 -7.79 17.15
C GLU A 137 17.12 -6.27 17.31
N TYR A 138 18.18 -5.87 18.04
CA TYR A 138 18.57 -4.47 18.08
C TYR A 138 19.24 -4.05 16.77
N VAL A 139 18.80 -2.90 16.23
CA VAL A 139 19.43 -2.25 15.08
C VAL A 139 19.89 -0.87 15.50
N ASN A 140 21.19 -0.61 15.33
CA ASN A 140 21.74 0.71 15.54
C ASN A 140 21.26 1.64 14.41
N ASN A 141 20.36 2.57 14.72
CA ASN A 141 19.72 3.41 13.72
C ASN A 141 20.21 4.86 13.77
N THR A 142 20.72 5.36 12.66
CA THR A 142 20.90 6.79 12.44
C THR A 142 19.58 7.45 12.05
N ASP A 143 19.21 8.56 12.69
CA ASP A 143 17.99 9.30 12.33
C ASP A 143 18.03 9.72 10.86
N PHE A 144 17.00 9.35 10.09
CA PHE A 144 17.00 9.56 8.65
C PHE A 144 17.06 11.05 8.26
N LYS A 145 16.54 11.98 9.09
CA LYS A 145 16.58 13.42 8.78
C LYS A 145 18.02 13.94 8.82
N LEU A 146 18.83 13.39 9.73
CA LEU A 146 20.25 13.69 9.79
C LEU A 146 21.00 12.96 8.67
N LEU A 147 20.70 11.68 8.48
CA LEU A 147 21.40 10.83 7.52
C LEU A 147 21.22 11.31 6.07
N TYR A 148 19.98 11.51 5.61
CA TYR A 148 19.68 11.75 4.20
C TYR A 148 20.29 13.04 3.65
N SER A 149 20.43 14.06 4.49
CA SER A 149 21.06 15.33 4.09
C SER A 149 22.57 15.20 3.79
N GLY A 150 23.23 14.20 4.38
CA GLY A 150 24.67 13.95 4.27
C GLY A 150 25.04 12.76 3.38
N LEU A 151 24.09 12.03 2.80
CA LEU A 151 24.39 10.89 1.95
C LEU A 151 25.05 11.33 0.63
N SER A 152 26.10 10.60 0.24
CA SER A 152 26.65 10.69 -1.11
C SER A 152 25.72 10.02 -2.13
N ASP A 153 25.91 10.30 -3.42
CA ASP A 153 25.19 9.59 -4.49
C ASP A 153 25.37 8.06 -4.38
N TYR A 154 26.59 7.60 -4.08
CA TYR A 154 26.87 6.18 -3.88
C TYR A 154 26.11 5.61 -2.68
N ASP A 155 26.00 6.34 -1.58
CA ASP A 155 25.25 5.87 -0.42
C ASP A 155 23.75 5.77 -0.71
N ILE A 156 23.20 6.73 -1.46
CA ILE A 156 21.80 6.66 -1.90
C ILE A 156 21.58 5.42 -2.77
N ARG A 157 22.42 5.18 -3.78
CA ARG A 157 22.38 3.96 -4.61
C ARG A 157 22.42 2.71 -3.76
N TYR A 158 23.39 2.63 -2.86
CA TYR A 158 23.59 1.48 -1.99
C TYR A 158 22.35 1.21 -1.12
N TYR A 159 21.82 2.21 -0.42
CA TYR A 159 20.66 1.98 0.46
C TYR A 159 19.36 1.75 -0.30
N ILE A 160 19.18 2.35 -1.48
CA ILE A 160 18.07 2.01 -2.38
C ILE A 160 18.18 0.55 -2.82
N PHE A 161 19.36 0.09 -3.22
CA PHE A 161 19.58 -1.29 -3.62
C PHE A 161 19.36 -2.27 -2.46
N GLU A 162 19.83 -1.95 -1.25
CA GLU A 162 19.58 -2.76 -0.06
C GLU A 162 18.09 -2.83 0.33
N LEU A 163 17.35 -1.74 0.14
CA LEU A 163 15.90 -1.72 0.34
C LEU A 163 15.15 -2.50 -0.76
N LEU A 164 15.59 -2.41 -2.01
CA LEU A 164 15.05 -3.19 -3.12
C LEU A 164 15.20 -4.71 -2.90
N LYS A 165 16.34 -5.16 -2.33
CA LYS A 165 16.51 -6.56 -1.92
C LYS A 165 15.45 -7.00 -0.92
N ALA A 166 15.17 -6.17 0.10
CA ALA A 166 14.13 -6.47 1.09
C ALA A 166 12.74 -6.56 0.46
N LEU A 167 12.42 -5.62 -0.45
CA LEU A 167 11.13 -5.58 -1.14
C LEU A 167 10.96 -6.76 -2.09
N ASP A 168 11.95 -7.07 -2.92
CA ASP A 168 11.88 -8.22 -3.82
C ASP A 168 11.72 -9.53 -3.04
N PHE A 169 12.45 -9.67 -1.92
CA PHE A 169 12.30 -10.83 -1.05
C PHE A 169 10.87 -10.95 -0.51
N CYS A 170 10.31 -9.90 0.12
CA CYS A 170 8.96 -10.01 0.68
C CYS A 170 7.88 -10.16 -0.40
N HIS A 171 8.05 -9.52 -1.56
CA HIS A 171 7.16 -9.68 -2.72
C HIS A 171 7.20 -11.12 -3.25
N SER A 172 8.39 -11.74 -3.34
CA SER A 172 8.56 -13.15 -3.72
C SER A 172 7.94 -14.13 -2.73
N MET A 173 7.84 -13.72 -1.47
CA MET A 173 7.14 -14.42 -0.39
C MET A 173 5.65 -14.10 -0.34
N GLY A 174 5.11 -13.44 -1.37
CA GLY A 174 3.69 -13.14 -1.48
C GLY A 174 3.21 -12.03 -0.55
N ILE A 175 4.09 -11.20 0.00
CA ILE A 175 3.75 -10.21 1.03
C ILE A 175 4.02 -8.80 0.52
N MET A 176 3.05 -7.90 0.69
CA MET A 176 3.19 -6.45 0.46
C MET A 176 3.46 -5.76 1.80
N HIS A 177 4.40 -4.82 1.86
CA HIS A 177 4.71 -4.08 3.09
C HIS A 177 3.66 -3.02 3.43
N ARG A 178 3.21 -2.25 2.42
CA ARG A 178 2.14 -1.22 2.48
C ARG A 178 2.38 -0.02 3.38
N ASP A 179 3.58 0.15 3.95
CA ASP A 179 3.98 1.36 4.68
C ASP A 179 5.49 1.64 4.56
N VAL A 180 6.03 1.46 3.35
CA VAL A 180 7.44 1.81 3.06
C VAL A 180 7.61 3.32 3.17
N LYS A 181 8.51 3.76 4.06
CA LYS A 181 8.82 5.17 4.33
C LYS A 181 10.13 5.27 5.11
N PRO A 182 10.79 6.44 5.19
CA PRO A 182 12.08 6.60 5.86
C PRO A 182 12.10 6.14 7.32
N HIS A 183 10.99 6.35 8.05
CA HIS A 183 10.87 5.93 9.45
C HIS A 183 10.87 4.42 9.65
N ASN A 184 10.52 3.65 8.61
CA ASN A 184 10.45 2.20 8.65
C ASN A 184 11.70 1.54 8.01
N VAL A 185 12.71 2.34 7.67
CA VAL A 185 13.98 1.86 7.11
C VAL A 185 15.08 2.21 8.11
N MET A 186 15.47 1.24 8.91
CA MET A 186 16.55 1.42 9.87
C MET A 186 17.90 1.27 9.19
N ILE A 187 18.78 2.25 9.39
CA ILE A 187 20.11 2.28 8.77
C ILE A 187 21.18 2.42 9.85
N ASP A 188 22.05 1.41 9.92
CA ASP A 188 23.35 1.50 10.58
C ASP A 188 24.36 2.00 9.53
N HIS A 189 24.64 3.30 9.55
CA HIS A 189 25.50 3.90 8.53
C HIS A 189 26.96 3.48 8.69
N GLU A 190 27.41 3.33 9.93
CA GLU A 190 28.79 2.92 10.27
C GLU A 190 29.11 1.53 9.71
N HIS A 191 28.17 0.59 9.83
CA HIS A 191 28.35 -0.79 9.36
C HIS A 191 27.69 -1.07 8.01
N ARG A 192 27.14 -0.05 7.34
CA ARG A 192 26.38 -0.16 6.08
C ARG A 192 25.27 -1.22 6.09
N LYS A 193 24.53 -1.34 7.19
CA LYS A 193 23.42 -2.30 7.32
C LYS A 193 22.06 -1.60 7.21
N LEU A 194 21.11 -2.27 6.58
CA LEU A 194 19.72 -1.82 6.46
C LEU A 194 18.76 -2.89 6.98
N ARG A 195 17.70 -2.45 7.67
CA ARG A 195 16.56 -3.30 8.06
C ARG A 195 15.24 -2.60 7.75
N LEU A 196 14.37 -3.26 6.99
CA LEU A 196 12.97 -2.88 6.83
C LEU A 196 12.17 -3.39 8.04
N ILE A 197 11.51 -2.45 8.73
CA ILE A 197 10.80 -2.69 9.98
C ILE A 197 9.30 -2.35 9.85
N ASP A 198 8.55 -2.67 10.91
CA ASP A 198 7.13 -2.34 11.08
C ASP A 198 6.17 -2.96 10.04
N TRP A 199 6.00 -4.27 10.16
CA TRP A 199 5.15 -5.09 9.29
C TRP A 199 3.66 -5.10 9.70
N GLY A 200 3.23 -4.22 10.62
CA GLY A 200 1.85 -4.22 11.15
C GLY A 200 0.78 -3.86 10.10
N LEU A 201 1.17 -3.15 9.05
CA LEU A 201 0.31 -2.84 7.90
C LEU A 201 0.49 -3.80 6.72
N ALA A 202 1.43 -4.73 6.77
CA ALA A 202 1.68 -5.68 5.68
C ALA A 202 0.48 -6.62 5.44
N GLU A 203 0.45 -7.28 4.28
CA GLU A 203 -0.59 -8.24 3.90
C GLU A 203 -0.10 -9.27 2.90
N PHE A 204 -0.71 -10.45 2.92
CA PHE A 204 -0.59 -11.44 1.88
C PHE A 204 -1.34 -11.01 0.61
N TYR A 205 -0.66 -11.03 -0.53
CA TYR A 205 -1.24 -10.78 -1.84
C TYR A 205 -1.96 -12.02 -2.40
N HIS A 206 -3.16 -11.84 -2.91
CA HIS A 206 -3.98 -12.84 -3.58
C HIS A 206 -4.61 -12.17 -4.81
N PRO A 207 -4.48 -12.75 -6.02
CA PRO A 207 -5.17 -12.24 -7.19
C PRO A 207 -6.67 -12.18 -6.94
N GLY A 208 -7.32 -11.10 -7.34
CA GLY A 208 -8.76 -10.98 -7.14
C GLY A 208 -9.18 -10.42 -5.78
N GLN A 209 -8.26 -10.28 -4.82
CA GLN A 209 -8.61 -9.83 -3.47
C GLN A 209 -8.64 -8.30 -3.37
N GLU A 210 -9.69 -7.80 -2.71
CA GLU A 210 -9.76 -6.39 -2.32
C GLU A 210 -8.95 -6.13 -1.05
N TYR A 211 -8.27 -4.99 -1.03
CA TYR A 211 -7.46 -4.59 0.12
C TYR A 211 -7.91 -3.24 0.67
N ASN A 212 -7.77 -3.07 1.98
CA ASN A 212 -8.07 -1.80 2.62
C ASN A 212 -7.11 -0.71 2.13
N VAL A 213 -7.66 0.41 1.64
CA VAL A 213 -6.88 1.54 1.11
C VAL A 213 -6.38 2.51 2.19
N ARG A 214 -6.85 2.34 3.43
CA ARG A 214 -6.43 3.14 4.60
C ARG A 214 -5.11 2.64 5.19
N VAL A 215 -4.11 2.48 4.32
CA VAL A 215 -2.73 2.04 4.61
C VAL A 215 -1.73 3.07 4.09
N ALA A 216 -0.45 2.94 4.43
CA ALA A 216 0.61 3.90 4.15
C ALA A 216 0.43 5.30 4.76
N SER A 217 1.56 5.93 5.02
CA SER A 217 1.65 7.33 5.44
C SER A 217 1.41 8.28 4.26
N ARG A 218 0.71 9.41 4.46
CA ARG A 218 0.16 10.28 3.39
C ARG A 218 1.12 10.54 2.22
N TYR A 219 2.35 10.96 2.52
CA TYR A 219 3.33 11.37 1.50
C TYR A 219 3.84 10.23 0.61
N PHE A 220 3.61 8.99 1.03
CA PHE A 220 4.02 7.77 0.35
C PHE A 220 2.84 6.98 -0.21
N LYS A 221 1.60 7.49 -0.08
CA LYS A 221 0.42 6.84 -0.67
C LYS A 221 0.49 6.90 -2.20
N GLY A 222 0.36 5.73 -2.83
CA GLY A 222 0.16 5.61 -4.28
C GLY A 222 -1.15 6.26 -4.75
N PRO A 223 -1.23 6.74 -6.01
CA PRO A 223 -2.47 7.25 -6.60
C PRO A 223 -3.65 6.29 -6.45
N GLU A 224 -3.42 4.98 -6.53
CA GLU A 224 -4.42 3.93 -6.31
C GLU A 224 -5.09 4.02 -4.93
N LEU A 225 -4.34 4.33 -3.87
CA LEU A 225 -4.91 4.50 -2.53
C LEU A 225 -5.68 5.82 -2.39
N LEU A 226 -5.24 6.87 -3.08
CA LEU A 226 -5.83 8.21 -3.00
C LEU A 226 -7.14 8.30 -3.80
N LEU A 227 -7.21 7.60 -4.93
CA LEU A 227 -8.39 7.49 -5.78
C LEU A 227 -9.43 6.52 -5.20
N ASP A 228 -9.01 5.43 -4.55
CA ASP A 228 -9.94 4.44 -3.99
C ASP A 228 -10.45 4.82 -2.59
N TYR A 229 -9.74 5.69 -1.86
CA TYR A 229 -10.28 6.34 -0.63
C TYR A 229 -11.66 6.99 -0.86
N GLN A 230 -11.95 7.33 -2.11
CA GLN A 230 -13.16 8.01 -2.55
C GLN A 230 -14.30 7.04 -2.89
N GLN A 231 -13.95 5.86 -3.39
CA GLN A 231 -14.92 4.90 -3.91
C GLN A 231 -15.53 4.03 -2.80
N VAL A 232 -14.77 3.78 -1.73
CA VAL A 232 -15.27 3.15 -0.50
C VAL A 232 -16.46 3.91 0.12
N LEU A 233 -16.60 5.23 -0.14
CA LEU A 233 -17.72 6.02 0.37
C LEU A 233 -19.02 5.85 -0.46
N ILE A 234 -18.90 5.46 -1.74
CA ILE A 234 -20.03 5.36 -2.68
C ILE A 234 -20.52 3.90 -2.84
N ALA A 235 -19.65 2.92 -2.56
CA ALA A 235 -19.98 1.49 -2.63
C ALA A 235 -21.10 1.03 -1.67
N ILE A 236 -21.54 1.88 -0.72
CA ILE A 236 -22.69 1.60 0.15
C ILE A 236 -24.02 1.60 -0.66
N LEU A 237 -24.04 2.15 -1.88
CA LEU A 237 -25.28 2.39 -2.64
C LEU A 237 -25.41 1.68 -4.00
N ALA A 238 -24.38 1.00 -4.52
CA ALA A 238 -24.45 0.39 -5.85
C ALA A 238 -23.93 -1.06 -5.87
N THR A 239 -24.80 -1.98 -6.27
CA THR A 239 -24.50 -3.39 -6.49
C THR A 239 -23.69 -3.54 -7.80
N TRP A 240 -22.65 -4.37 -7.76
CA TRP A 240 -21.75 -4.74 -8.87
C TRP A 240 -20.74 -3.67 -9.34
N ARG A 241 -19.54 -3.71 -8.75
CA ARG A 241 -18.36 -3.05 -9.28
C ARG A 241 -17.12 -3.94 -9.05
N PRO A 242 -16.19 -4.06 -10.01
CA PRO A 242 -14.98 -4.83 -9.77
C PRO A 242 -14.07 -4.11 -8.77
N PRO A 243 -13.37 -4.86 -7.91
CA PRO A 243 -12.50 -4.28 -6.91
C PRO A 243 -11.34 -3.50 -7.52
N GLN A 244 -10.99 -2.36 -6.94
CA GLN A 244 -9.65 -1.80 -7.18
C GLN A 244 -8.63 -2.66 -6.43
N MET A 245 -7.96 -3.54 -7.18
CA MET A 245 -6.92 -4.43 -6.68
C MET A 245 -5.58 -3.72 -6.82
N TYR A 246 -4.97 -3.36 -5.70
CA TYR A 246 -3.56 -2.98 -5.69
C TYR A 246 -2.70 -4.18 -5.29
N ASP A 247 -1.42 -4.11 -5.64
CA ASP A 247 -0.46 -5.19 -5.47
C ASP A 247 0.89 -4.65 -4.95
N TYR A 248 1.94 -5.46 -5.08
CA TYR A 248 3.32 -5.13 -4.70
C TYR A 248 3.84 -3.79 -5.25
N SER A 249 3.32 -3.33 -6.39
CA SER A 249 3.68 -2.05 -7.01
C SER A 249 3.37 -0.82 -6.14
N LEU A 250 2.54 -0.97 -5.10
CA LEU A 250 2.30 0.07 -4.08
C LEU A 250 3.58 0.39 -3.29
N ASP A 251 4.36 -0.63 -2.94
CA ASP A 251 5.63 -0.44 -2.23
C ASP A 251 6.65 0.26 -3.15
N MET A 252 6.61 -0.03 -4.45
CA MET A 252 7.49 0.57 -5.46
C MET A 252 7.22 2.07 -5.66
N TRP A 253 5.96 2.50 -5.59
CA TRP A 253 5.62 3.94 -5.54
C TRP A 253 6.21 4.61 -4.29
N SER A 254 6.05 3.96 -3.15
CA SER A 254 6.52 4.48 -1.87
C SER A 254 8.05 4.62 -1.85
N LEU A 255 8.76 3.64 -2.41
CA LEU A 255 10.20 3.69 -2.68
C LEU A 255 10.55 4.87 -3.61
N GLY A 256 9.80 5.07 -4.69
CA GLY A 256 9.99 6.19 -5.62
C GLY A 256 9.88 7.55 -4.93
N CYS A 257 8.91 7.73 -4.02
CA CYS A 257 8.78 8.92 -3.19
C CYS A 257 9.98 9.14 -2.26
N MET A 258 10.50 8.08 -1.64
CA MET A 258 11.71 8.14 -0.81
C MET A 258 12.93 8.53 -1.64
N PHE A 259 13.12 7.86 -2.77
CA PHE A 259 14.24 8.11 -3.67
C PHE A 259 14.25 9.55 -4.19
N ALA A 260 13.09 10.05 -4.66
CA ALA A 260 12.94 11.44 -5.07
C ALA A 260 13.25 12.42 -3.93
N SER A 261 12.83 12.11 -2.70
CA SER A 261 13.12 12.96 -1.55
C SER A 261 14.62 13.06 -1.25
N MET A 262 15.35 11.93 -1.36
CA MET A 262 16.80 11.87 -1.16
C MET A 262 17.56 12.65 -2.25
N ILE A 263 17.33 12.35 -3.52
CA ILE A 263 18.15 12.95 -4.59
C ILE A 263 17.80 14.41 -4.88
N PHE A 264 16.56 14.83 -4.64
CA PHE A 264 16.19 16.25 -4.77
C PHE A 264 16.35 17.03 -3.48
N LYS A 265 16.80 16.39 -2.38
CA LYS A 265 16.90 16.99 -1.04
C LYS A 265 15.63 17.70 -0.61
N LYS A 266 14.48 17.09 -0.89
CA LYS A 266 13.15 17.65 -0.64
C LYS A 266 12.28 16.65 0.09
N GLU A 267 12.13 16.85 1.40
CA GLU A 267 11.40 15.91 2.25
C GLU A 267 10.17 16.55 2.93
N PRO A 268 8.95 16.03 2.70
CA PRO A 268 8.59 15.03 1.70
C PRO A 268 8.57 15.60 0.26
N PHE A 269 8.83 14.76 -0.75
CA PHE A 269 8.81 15.23 -2.14
C PHE A 269 7.42 15.71 -2.60
N PHE A 270 6.38 14.91 -2.32
CA PHE A 270 4.97 15.27 -2.51
C PHE A 270 4.34 15.64 -1.17
N HIS A 271 4.19 16.94 -0.92
CA HIS A 271 3.75 17.48 0.38
C HIS A 271 2.29 17.95 0.34
N GLY A 272 1.35 17.01 0.44
CA GLY A 272 -0.09 17.32 0.51
C GLY A 272 -0.60 17.61 1.92
N HIS A 273 -1.49 18.59 2.06
CA HIS A 273 -2.11 18.94 3.35
C HIS A 273 -3.07 17.86 3.86
N ASP A 274 -3.73 17.16 2.96
CA ASP A 274 -4.60 16.00 3.20
C ASP A 274 -4.49 15.00 2.04
N ASN A 275 -5.32 13.96 2.00
CA ASN A 275 -5.27 12.96 0.93
C ASN A 275 -5.73 13.53 -0.44
N TYR A 276 -6.61 14.53 -0.47
CA TYR A 276 -7.06 15.14 -1.72
C TYR A 276 -5.94 16.03 -2.28
N ASP A 277 -5.38 16.92 -1.46
CA ASP A 277 -4.24 17.75 -1.87
C ASP A 277 -3.02 16.89 -2.22
N GLN A 278 -2.82 15.73 -1.57
CA GLN A 278 -1.75 14.79 -1.95
C GLN A 278 -1.83 14.38 -3.42
N LEU A 279 -3.02 14.04 -3.92
CA LEU A 279 -3.19 13.69 -5.34
C LEU A 279 -2.95 14.90 -6.24
N VAL A 280 -3.35 16.10 -5.82
CA VAL A 280 -3.06 17.36 -6.53
C VAL A 280 -1.55 17.60 -6.62
N ARG A 281 -0.78 17.36 -5.55
CA ARG A 281 0.69 17.49 -5.58
C ARG A 281 1.33 16.50 -6.55
N ILE A 282 0.81 15.28 -6.62
CA ILE A 282 1.26 14.27 -7.59
C ILE A 282 0.95 14.74 -9.02
N ALA A 283 -0.30 15.13 -9.30
CA ALA A 283 -0.75 15.57 -10.61
C ALA A 283 0.01 16.82 -11.12
N LYS A 284 0.42 17.72 -10.22
CA LYS A 284 1.25 18.90 -10.56
C LYS A 284 2.63 18.53 -11.11
N VAL A 285 3.14 17.34 -10.81
CA VAL A 285 4.44 16.85 -11.28
C VAL A 285 4.27 15.86 -12.42
N LEU A 286 3.46 14.82 -12.25
CA LEU A 286 3.30 13.75 -13.25
C LEU A 286 2.36 14.15 -14.40
N GLY A 287 1.60 15.22 -14.22
CA GLY A 287 0.64 15.72 -15.19
C GLY A 287 -0.75 15.12 -15.00
N THR A 288 -1.77 15.89 -15.38
CA THR A 288 -3.17 15.49 -15.25
C THR A 288 -3.62 14.54 -16.36
N ASP A 289 -3.01 14.63 -17.54
CA ASP A 289 -3.39 13.79 -18.68
C ASP A 289 -3.09 12.30 -18.39
N GLU A 290 -1.97 12.00 -17.72
CA GLU A 290 -1.63 10.64 -17.28
C GLU A 290 -2.58 10.14 -16.18
N LEU A 291 -2.98 11.02 -15.26
CA LEU A 291 -3.95 10.71 -14.21
C LEU A 291 -5.32 10.39 -14.80
N TYR A 292 -5.83 11.23 -15.70
CA TYR A 292 -7.11 10.99 -16.36
C TYR A 292 -7.08 9.74 -17.24
N ALA A 293 -5.95 9.44 -17.90
CA ALA A 293 -5.78 8.18 -18.62
C ALA A 293 -5.85 6.96 -17.68
N TYR A 294 -5.25 7.05 -16.49
CA TYR A 294 -5.36 6.00 -15.46
C TYR A 294 -6.81 5.83 -14.97
N ILE A 295 -7.47 6.94 -14.63
CA ILE A 295 -8.87 6.99 -14.21
C ILE A 295 -9.79 6.36 -15.26
N SER A 296 -9.60 6.72 -16.53
CA SER A 296 -10.38 6.18 -17.65
C SER A 296 -10.13 4.68 -17.86
N LYS A 297 -8.87 4.24 -17.85
CA LYS A 297 -8.48 2.83 -18.04
C LYS A 297 -9.14 1.90 -17.01
N TYR A 298 -9.19 2.33 -15.75
CA TYR A 298 -9.77 1.55 -14.65
C TYR A 298 -11.18 1.99 -14.27
N GLN A 299 -11.79 2.88 -15.05
CA GLN A 299 -13.14 3.43 -14.84
C GLN A 299 -13.39 3.84 -13.39
N ILE A 300 -12.46 4.63 -12.87
CA ILE A 300 -12.52 5.19 -11.53
C ILE A 300 -13.52 6.34 -11.55
N ASP A 301 -14.52 6.28 -10.68
CA ASP A 301 -15.39 7.41 -10.39
C ASP A 301 -14.64 8.38 -9.48
N LEU A 302 -14.36 9.57 -10.00
CA LEU A 302 -13.55 10.59 -9.33
C LEU A 302 -14.46 11.48 -8.48
N ASP A 303 -14.12 11.70 -7.21
CA ASP A 303 -14.91 12.58 -6.34
C ASP A 303 -15.02 13.98 -6.96
N ARG A 304 -16.24 14.54 -6.99
CA ARG A 304 -16.55 15.87 -7.51
C ARG A 304 -15.69 16.98 -6.90
N ARG A 305 -15.20 16.81 -5.66
CA ARG A 305 -14.24 17.74 -5.05
C ARG A 305 -13.01 17.99 -5.92
N PHE A 306 -12.57 16.99 -6.68
CA PHE A 306 -11.42 17.14 -7.58
C PHE A 306 -11.68 18.09 -8.75
N ASN A 307 -12.94 18.34 -9.13
CA ASN A 307 -13.25 19.31 -10.18
C ASN A 307 -12.81 20.72 -9.81
N GLU A 308 -12.76 21.05 -8.52
CA GLU A 308 -12.39 22.38 -8.02
C GLU A 308 -10.88 22.50 -7.76
N ILE A 309 -10.24 21.42 -7.30
CA ILE A 309 -8.83 21.45 -6.83
C ILE A 309 -7.83 20.91 -7.85
N LEU A 310 -8.26 20.10 -8.83
CA LEU A 310 -7.40 19.46 -9.82
C LEU A 310 -7.39 20.27 -11.13
N ALA A 311 -6.62 21.36 -11.13
CA ALA A 311 -6.36 22.14 -12.33
C ALA A 311 -5.54 21.34 -13.35
N ARG A 312 -5.62 21.70 -14.65
CA ARG A 312 -4.83 21.05 -15.71
C ARG A 312 -3.33 21.31 -15.52
N HIS A 313 -2.53 20.25 -15.53
CA HIS A 313 -1.08 20.34 -15.35
C HIS A 313 -0.36 19.49 -16.38
N SER A 314 0.64 20.07 -17.05
CA SER A 314 1.58 19.32 -17.88
C SER A 314 2.59 18.55 -17.01
N ARG A 315 2.98 17.35 -17.46
CA ARG A 315 4.06 16.57 -16.85
C ARG A 315 5.33 17.41 -16.79
N LYS A 316 5.92 17.49 -15.61
CA LYS A 316 7.16 18.22 -15.36
C LYS A 316 8.34 17.31 -15.65
N ARG A 317 9.33 17.90 -16.32
CA ARG A 317 10.68 17.35 -16.45
C ARG A 317 11.35 17.31 -15.08
N TRP A 318 12.06 16.22 -14.78
CA TRP A 318 12.74 16.03 -13.49
C TRP A 318 13.83 17.08 -13.25
N GLU A 319 14.43 17.60 -14.32
CA GLU A 319 15.40 18.69 -14.32
C GLU A 319 14.88 19.97 -13.65
N ARG A 320 13.55 20.15 -13.57
CA ARG A 320 12.93 21.29 -12.87
C ARG A 320 13.22 21.30 -11.36
N PHE A 321 13.51 20.14 -10.77
CA PHE A 321 13.76 20.01 -9.33
C PHE A 321 15.26 20.08 -8.99
N VAL A 322 16.10 20.34 -9.99
CA VAL A 322 17.55 20.40 -9.85
C VAL A 322 17.99 21.80 -9.45
N HIS A 323 18.88 21.89 -8.47
CA HIS A 323 19.54 23.11 -8.03
C HIS A 323 20.97 22.82 -7.56
N SER A 324 21.72 23.87 -7.23
CA SER A 324 23.15 23.78 -6.88
C SER A 324 23.48 22.78 -5.76
N GLU A 325 22.56 22.57 -4.82
CA GLU A 325 22.77 21.70 -3.66
C GLU A 325 22.48 20.22 -3.92
N ASN A 326 21.84 19.88 -5.03
CA ASN A 326 21.42 18.50 -5.35
C ASN A 326 21.92 18.00 -6.71
N GLN A 327 22.49 18.87 -7.55
CA GLN A 327 22.95 18.53 -8.91
C GLN A 327 23.97 17.37 -8.96
N HIS A 328 24.74 17.18 -7.89
CA HIS A 328 25.73 16.11 -7.78
C HIS A 328 25.13 14.72 -7.52
N LEU A 329 23.84 14.63 -7.20
CA LEU A 329 23.11 13.38 -6.92
C LEU A 329 22.33 12.87 -8.15
N LEU A 330 22.45 13.53 -9.29
CA LEU A 330 21.59 13.27 -10.43
C LEU A 330 22.19 12.24 -11.38
N TRP A 331 21.58 11.07 -11.34
CA TRP A 331 21.51 10.16 -12.47
C TRP A 331 20.04 9.94 -12.84
N THR A 332 19.64 10.48 -13.98
CA THR A 332 18.28 10.98 -14.26
C THR A 332 17.19 9.91 -14.47
N PHE A 333 17.52 8.62 -14.47
CA PHE A 333 16.66 7.61 -15.10
C PHE A 333 15.71 6.87 -14.14
N LEU A 334 16.12 6.54 -12.90
CA LEU A 334 15.30 5.68 -12.02
C LEU A 334 13.99 6.30 -11.54
N ILE A 335 13.93 7.62 -11.30
CA ILE A 335 12.69 8.25 -10.78
C ILE A 335 11.56 8.15 -11.81
N GLY A 336 11.88 8.24 -13.10
CA GLY A 336 10.90 8.17 -14.17
C GLY A 336 10.16 6.84 -14.24
N CYS A 337 10.86 5.74 -13.94
CA CYS A 337 10.34 4.38 -14.05
C CYS A 337 9.60 3.91 -12.79
N SER A 338 9.96 4.41 -11.60
CA SER A 338 9.33 4.02 -10.34
C SER A 338 8.17 4.94 -9.92
N ALA A 339 8.13 6.19 -10.39
CA ALA A 339 7.10 7.18 -10.05
C ALA A 339 6.13 7.44 -11.21
N THR A 340 5.56 6.37 -11.80
CA THR A 340 4.46 6.47 -12.77
C THR A 340 3.12 6.33 -12.05
N ILE A 341 2.08 7.00 -12.58
CA ILE A 341 0.74 6.92 -11.99
C ILE A 341 0.19 5.51 -12.13
N ARG A 342 0.45 4.86 -13.27
CA ARG A 342 0.01 3.51 -13.58
C ARG A 342 0.83 2.48 -12.80
N SER A 343 0.21 1.84 -11.82
CA SER A 343 0.76 0.72 -11.04
C SER A 343 1.47 -0.34 -11.91
N ASN A 344 0.82 -0.78 -12.99
CA ASN A 344 1.34 -1.84 -13.86
C ASN A 344 2.58 -1.43 -14.67
N ASP A 345 2.79 -0.12 -14.85
CA ASP A 345 3.92 0.42 -15.60
C ASP A 345 5.13 0.68 -14.67
N ARG A 346 4.96 0.49 -13.35
CA ARG A 346 6.07 0.60 -12.39
C ARG A 346 6.99 -0.61 -12.51
N LEU A 347 8.29 -0.37 -12.31
CA LEU A 347 9.27 -1.44 -12.16
C LEU A 347 8.90 -2.29 -10.95
N THR A 348 9.04 -3.60 -11.11
CA THR A 348 9.12 -4.54 -9.99
C THR A 348 10.42 -4.30 -9.22
N ALA A 349 10.52 -4.80 -7.99
CA ALA A 349 11.75 -4.66 -7.21
C ALA A 349 12.95 -5.32 -7.92
N ARG A 350 12.75 -6.47 -8.57
CA ARG A 350 13.77 -7.14 -9.40
C ARG A 350 14.22 -6.30 -10.59
N GLU A 351 13.30 -5.82 -11.42
CA GLU A 351 13.63 -4.98 -12.58
C GLU A 351 14.33 -3.67 -12.15
N ALA A 352 13.96 -3.11 -10.98
CA ALA A 352 14.63 -1.94 -10.42
C ALA A 352 16.07 -2.22 -9.96
N MET A 353 16.37 -3.43 -9.47
CA MET A 353 17.75 -3.85 -9.15
C MET A 353 18.62 -4.09 -10.40
N GLU A 354 18.00 -4.43 -11.53
CA GLU A 354 18.70 -4.65 -12.80
C GLU A 354 18.95 -3.35 -13.58
N HIS A 355 18.42 -2.24 -13.09
CA HIS A 355 18.59 -0.93 -13.69
C HIS A 355 20.07 -0.47 -13.62
N PRO A 356 20.60 0.24 -14.64
CA PRO A 356 22.00 0.71 -14.65
C PRO A 356 22.45 1.69 -13.56
N TYR A 357 21.55 2.13 -12.65
CA TYR A 357 21.85 3.15 -11.63
C TYR A 357 22.32 2.44 -10.37
#